data_AF-A0AAV5N0X8-F1
#
_entry.id   AF-A0AAV5N0X8-F1
#
_cell.length_a   1.000
_cell.length_b   1.000
_cell.length_c   1.000
_cell.angle_alpha   90.00
_cell.angle_beta   90.00
_cell.angle_gamma   90.00
#
_symmetry.space_group_name_H-M   'P 1'
#
loop_
_entity.id
_entity.type
_entity.pdbx_description
1 polymer ?
#
loop_
_entity_poly.entity_id
_entity_poly.type
_entity_poly.pdbx_seq_one_letter_code
_entity_poly.pdbx_strand_id
1 'polypeptide(L)'
;MGRKKGFVMSEKIRVLTPCEIPGLANEVDLFSINKALNSYVETILASINIRDLGDWSILISVTSRSTNGIGVYKRIRRYPSDKEFEISISLTIPDDKQAEYGSSRVNEGFYLPLDDKKFYILPPDFDGYNCLWDYIFCSAKHAIDLAFQHGFTCNGEKIEFNCGITHVNRQ
;
A
#
# COMPACT_ATOMS: atom_id res chain seq x y z
N MET A 1 -9.90 23.49 32.36
CA MET A 1 -8.47 23.56 31.97
C MET A 1 -8.25 22.60 30.82
N GLY A 2 -8.43 23.08 29.58
CA GLY A 2 -8.42 22.23 28.38
C GLY A 2 -7.01 21.80 28.03
N ARG A 3 -6.72 20.50 28.11
CA ARG A 3 -5.54 19.94 27.44
C ARG A 3 -5.80 20.00 25.95
N LYS A 4 -5.17 20.97 25.27
CA LYS A 4 -4.91 20.84 23.83
C LYS A 4 -4.11 19.54 23.65
N LYS A 5 -4.77 18.47 23.23
CA LYS A 5 -4.06 17.32 22.64
C LYS A 5 -3.32 17.89 21.45
N GLY A 6 -1.99 17.95 21.55
CA GLY A 6 -1.16 18.18 20.38
C GLY A 6 -1.58 17.19 19.31
N PHE A 7 -1.91 17.68 18.13
CA PHE A 7 -2.20 16.87 16.98
C PHE A 7 -0.95 16.04 16.67
N VAL A 8 -1.01 14.74 16.91
CA VAL A 8 0.10 13.85 16.60
C VAL A 8 0.03 13.62 15.08
N MET A 9 1.04 14.11 14.37
CA MET A 9 1.17 13.97 12.91
C MET A 9 1.14 12.51 12.43
N SER A 10 1.36 11.54 13.33
CA SER A 10 1.43 10.11 13.03
C SER A 10 0.08 9.44 12.75
N GLU A 11 -1.06 10.12 12.93
CA GLU A 11 -2.39 9.53 12.66
C GLU A 11 -2.94 9.85 11.27
N LYS A 12 -2.19 10.59 10.43
CA LYS A 12 -2.72 11.09 9.15
C LYS A 12 -2.72 10.09 8.01
N ILE A 13 -1.79 9.15 8.01
CA ILE A 13 -1.74 8.06 7.06
C ILE A 13 -1.60 6.77 7.84
N ARG A 14 -2.42 5.76 7.51
CA ARG A 14 -2.31 4.41 8.04
C ARG A 14 -2.37 3.38 6.92
N VAL A 15 -1.74 2.23 7.15
CA VAL A 15 -1.75 1.11 6.20
C VAL A 15 -2.58 -0.04 6.78
N LEU A 16 -3.47 -0.59 5.95
CA LEU A 16 -4.08 -1.90 6.18
C LEU A 16 -3.58 -2.88 5.13
N THR A 17 -3.48 -4.15 5.53
CA THR A 17 -3.08 -5.24 4.63
C THR A 17 -4.16 -6.32 4.57
N PRO A 18 -5.32 -6.05 3.94
CA PRO A 18 -6.35 -7.07 3.75
C PRO A 18 -5.80 -8.25 2.95
N CYS A 19 -6.41 -9.42 3.14
CA CYS A 19 -6.04 -10.62 2.41
C CYS A 19 -7.28 -11.28 1.81
N GLU A 20 -7.28 -11.44 0.49
CA GLU A 20 -8.32 -12.13 -0.28
C GLU A 20 -7.90 -13.57 -0.65
N ILE A 21 -6.69 -14.00 -0.28
CA ILE A 21 -6.21 -15.38 -0.48
C ILE A 21 -6.52 -16.21 0.76
N PRO A 22 -7.35 -17.28 0.65
CA PRO A 22 -7.68 -18.14 1.77
C PRO A 22 -6.43 -18.75 2.42
N GLY A 23 -6.35 -18.73 3.75
CA GLY A 23 -5.29 -19.42 4.49
C GLY A 23 -3.89 -18.78 4.42
N LEU A 24 -3.67 -17.72 3.64
CA LEU A 24 -2.36 -17.08 3.50
C LEU A 24 -1.77 -16.60 4.83
N ALA A 25 -2.64 -16.13 5.75
CA ALA A 25 -2.24 -15.69 7.09
C ALA A 25 -1.63 -16.82 7.96
N ASN A 26 -1.78 -18.09 7.56
CA ASN A 26 -1.14 -19.23 8.22
C ASN A 26 0.28 -19.48 7.70
N GLU A 27 0.65 -18.89 6.55
CA GLU A 27 1.92 -19.11 5.86
C GLU A 27 2.87 -17.90 6.02
N VAL A 28 2.31 -16.72 6.24
CA VAL A 28 3.08 -15.49 6.45
C VAL A 28 2.42 -14.60 7.50
N ASP A 29 3.24 -14.00 8.35
CA ASP A 29 2.79 -13.05 9.39
C ASP A 29 2.41 -11.69 8.77
N LEU A 30 1.16 -11.61 8.32
CA LEU A 30 0.57 -10.39 7.76
C LEU A 30 0.47 -9.26 8.81
N PHE A 31 0.42 -9.57 10.10
CA PHE A 31 0.36 -8.55 11.16
C PHE A 31 1.71 -7.85 11.30
N SER A 32 2.81 -8.59 11.30
CA SER A 32 4.16 -8.02 11.31
C SER A 32 4.43 -7.20 10.05
N ILE A 33 3.95 -7.63 8.87
CA ILE A 33 4.03 -6.84 7.63
C ILE A 33 3.24 -5.54 7.76
N ASN A 34 2.01 -5.60 8.29
CA ASN A 34 1.19 -4.42 8.50
C ASN A 34 1.91 -3.39 9.38
N LYS A 35 2.49 -3.84 10.49
CA LYS A 35 3.26 -2.98 11.40
C LYS A 35 4.47 -2.37 10.70
N ALA A 36 5.23 -3.18 9.96
CA ALA A 36 6.40 -2.71 9.22
C ALA A 36 6.04 -1.67 8.14
N LEU A 37 4.91 -1.84 7.45
CA LEU A 37 4.41 -0.87 6.46
C LEU A 37 3.94 0.43 7.10
N ASN A 38 3.28 0.38 8.27
CA ASN A 38 2.94 1.60 9.00
C ASN A 38 4.20 2.35 9.45
N SER A 39 5.20 1.64 9.99
CA SER A 39 6.49 2.25 10.32
C SER A 39 7.19 2.81 9.07
N TYR A 40 7.10 2.15 7.93
CA TYR A 40 7.64 2.68 6.67
C TYR A 40 6.97 3.99 6.27
N VAL A 41 5.64 4.05 6.30
CA VAL A 41 4.90 5.27 5.97
C VAL A 41 5.31 6.43 6.88
N GLU A 42 5.50 6.19 8.17
CA GLU A 42 6.01 7.19 9.10
C GLU A 42 7.35 7.79 8.65
N THR A 43 8.25 6.98 8.07
CA THR A 43 9.55 7.47 7.57
C THR A 43 9.43 8.38 6.35
N ILE A 44 8.38 8.24 5.53
CA ILE A 44 8.17 9.04 4.33
C ILE A 44 7.16 10.18 4.53
N LEU A 45 6.50 10.27 5.69
CA LEU A 45 5.50 11.32 6.00
C LEU A 45 6.04 12.74 5.78
N ALA A 46 7.31 12.99 6.14
CA ALA A 46 7.94 14.29 5.97
C ALA A 46 8.12 14.67 4.48
N SER A 47 8.17 13.66 3.61
CA SER A 47 8.28 13.82 2.16
C SER A 47 6.92 14.05 1.50
N ILE A 48 5.79 14.01 2.20
CA ILE A 48 4.44 14.15 1.63
C ILE A 48 3.84 15.49 2.07
N ASN A 49 3.09 16.18 1.19
CA ASN A 49 2.39 17.43 1.52
C ASN A 49 1.12 17.20 2.38
N ILE A 50 1.27 16.49 3.50
CA ILE A 50 0.17 16.03 4.36
C ILE A 50 -0.68 17.16 4.96
N ARG A 51 -0.16 18.39 5.02
CA ARG A 51 -0.90 19.55 5.55
C ARG A 51 -2.12 19.88 4.69
N ASP A 52 -2.05 19.56 3.40
CA ASP A 52 -3.09 19.88 2.42
C ASP A 52 -4.33 18.98 2.60
N LEU A 53 -4.24 17.92 3.41
CA LEU A 53 -5.38 17.09 3.81
C LEU A 53 -6.33 17.77 4.82
N GLY A 54 -5.90 18.86 5.47
CA GLY A 54 -6.71 19.53 6.49
C GLY A 54 -7.04 18.59 7.66
N ASP A 55 -8.33 18.34 7.91
CA ASP A 55 -8.82 17.42 8.95
C ASP A 55 -9.02 15.98 8.46
N TRP A 56 -8.78 15.68 7.18
CA TRP A 56 -8.93 14.33 6.60
C TRP A 56 -7.70 13.44 6.81
N SER A 57 -7.90 12.12 6.82
CA SER A 57 -6.84 11.10 6.85
C SER A 57 -6.78 10.32 5.53
N ILE A 58 -5.68 9.57 5.35
CA ILE A 58 -5.51 8.59 4.26
C ILE A 58 -5.38 7.19 4.86
N LEU A 59 -6.20 6.28 4.37
CA LEU A 59 -6.01 4.85 4.47
C LEU A 59 -5.33 4.34 3.19
N ILE A 60 -4.22 3.64 3.34
CA ILE A 60 -3.63 2.85 2.27
C ILE A 60 -4.03 1.40 2.48
N SER A 61 -4.80 0.84 1.55
CA SER A 61 -5.27 -0.55 1.59
C SER A 61 -4.44 -1.39 0.63
N VAL A 62 -3.50 -2.18 1.14
CA VAL A 62 -2.65 -3.09 0.36
C VAL A 62 -3.23 -4.50 0.43
N THR A 63 -4.03 -4.86 -0.57
CA THR A 63 -4.75 -6.14 -0.57
C THR A 63 -3.94 -7.23 -1.28
N SER A 64 -3.53 -8.25 -0.53
CA SER A 64 -2.96 -9.48 -1.08
C SER A 64 -4.07 -10.29 -1.77
N ARG A 65 -3.91 -10.58 -3.06
CA ARG A 65 -4.97 -11.21 -3.86
C ARG A 65 -4.44 -12.01 -5.04
N SER A 66 -5.29 -12.88 -5.58
CA SER A 66 -5.03 -13.62 -6.82
C SER A 66 -5.24 -12.68 -8.03
N THR A 67 -4.15 -12.21 -8.64
CA THR A 67 -4.16 -11.26 -9.77
C THR A 67 -2.86 -11.34 -10.58
N ASN A 68 -2.78 -10.68 -11.73
CA ASN A 68 -1.66 -10.76 -12.68
C ASN A 68 -0.52 -9.75 -12.43
N GLY A 69 -0.54 -8.98 -11.34
CA GLY A 69 0.53 -8.02 -11.05
C GLY A 69 0.28 -7.19 -9.79
N ILE A 70 1.04 -6.11 -9.64
CA ILE A 70 0.83 -5.14 -8.57
C ILE A 70 0.20 -3.89 -9.17
N GLY A 71 -0.92 -3.44 -8.61
CA GLY A 71 -1.71 -2.35 -9.18
C GLY A 71 -2.11 -1.32 -8.14
N VAL A 72 -1.72 -0.06 -8.36
CA VAL A 72 -2.22 1.10 -7.60
C VAL A 72 -3.44 1.66 -8.31
N TYR A 73 -4.60 1.66 -7.66
CA TYR A 73 -5.84 2.14 -8.28
C TYR A 73 -5.79 3.66 -8.51
N LYS A 74 -6.08 4.12 -9.73
CA LYS A 74 -5.96 5.54 -10.10
C LYS A 74 -6.99 6.43 -9.41
N ARG A 75 -8.12 5.87 -8.99
CA ARG A 75 -9.19 6.61 -8.30
C ARG A 75 -9.06 6.39 -6.80
N ILE A 76 -9.26 7.46 -6.03
CA ILE A 76 -9.34 7.39 -4.58
C ILE A 76 -10.79 7.16 -4.15
N ARG A 77 -11.01 6.37 -3.10
CA ARG A 77 -12.31 6.27 -2.44
C ARG A 77 -12.39 7.30 -1.32
N ARG A 78 -13.60 7.72 -0.98
CA ARG A 78 -13.84 8.75 0.03
C ARG A 78 -14.89 8.26 1.01
N TYR A 79 -14.60 8.43 2.30
CA TYR A 79 -15.45 8.09 3.43
C TYR A 79 -15.74 9.36 4.24
N PRO A 80 -16.80 10.12 3.89
CA PRO A 80 -17.04 11.42 4.50
C PRO A 80 -17.37 11.41 5.98
N SER A 81 -18.06 10.37 6.45
CA SER A 81 -18.39 10.20 7.87
C SER A 81 -17.13 10.08 8.73
N ASP A 82 -16.11 9.40 8.21
CA ASP A 82 -14.83 9.16 8.89
C ASP A 82 -13.77 10.22 8.55
N LYS A 83 -14.08 11.11 7.60
CA LYS A 83 -13.12 12.04 6.98
C LYS A 83 -11.86 11.33 6.48
N GLU A 84 -12.04 10.19 5.82
CA GLU A 84 -10.94 9.35 5.35
C GLU A 84 -11.00 9.21 3.82
N PHE A 85 -9.83 9.22 3.19
CA PHE A 85 -9.64 8.81 1.80
C PHE A 85 -8.95 7.46 1.76
N GLU A 86 -9.31 6.58 0.82
CA GLU A 86 -8.65 5.28 0.64
C GLU A 86 -7.93 5.21 -0.71
N ILE A 87 -6.62 4.96 -0.64
CA ILE A 87 -5.78 4.52 -1.76
C ILE A 87 -5.81 2.99 -1.76
N SER A 88 -6.34 2.40 -2.83
CA SER A 88 -6.42 0.93 -2.96
C SER A 88 -5.27 0.39 -3.81
N ILE A 89 -4.55 -0.59 -3.28
CA ILE A 89 -3.44 -1.30 -3.92
C ILE A 89 -3.78 -2.78 -3.98
N SER A 90 -3.67 -3.37 -5.17
CA SER A 90 -3.74 -4.82 -5.39
C SER A 90 -2.32 -5.37 -5.47
N LEU A 91 -1.99 -6.36 -4.64
CA LEU A 91 -0.68 -6.99 -4.60
C LEU A 91 -0.83 -8.48 -4.94
N THR A 92 -0.26 -8.89 -6.07
CA THR A 92 -0.20 -10.32 -6.44
C THR A 92 0.73 -11.07 -5.51
N ILE A 93 0.38 -12.32 -5.19
CA ILE A 93 1.20 -13.25 -4.42
C ILE A 93 1.65 -14.36 -5.37
N PRO A 94 2.95 -14.71 -5.43
CA PRO A 94 3.40 -15.81 -6.28
C PRO A 94 2.81 -17.13 -5.82
N ASP A 95 2.41 -17.97 -6.77
CA ASP A 95 2.12 -19.37 -6.49
C ASP A 95 3.41 -20.21 -6.39
N ASP A 96 3.25 -21.48 -6.01
CA ASP A 96 4.32 -22.46 -5.85
C ASP A 96 5.04 -22.85 -7.15
N LYS A 97 4.56 -22.39 -8.31
CA LYS A 97 5.21 -22.56 -9.62
C LYS A 97 5.99 -21.31 -10.03
N GLN A 98 5.64 -20.15 -9.48
CA GLN A 98 6.25 -18.86 -9.79
C GLN A 98 7.45 -18.54 -8.89
N ALA A 99 7.45 -19.00 -7.64
CA ALA A 99 8.57 -18.84 -6.72
C ALA A 99 8.64 -19.99 -5.70
N GLU A 100 9.85 -20.34 -5.24
CA GLU A 100 10.04 -21.38 -4.21
C GLU A 100 9.35 -21.03 -2.88
N TYR A 101 9.21 -19.73 -2.59
CA TYR A 101 8.50 -19.22 -1.42
C TYR A 101 7.02 -18.94 -1.68
N GLY A 102 6.52 -19.26 -2.88
CA GLY A 102 5.15 -19.01 -3.28
C GLY A 102 4.12 -19.88 -2.55
N SER A 103 2.86 -19.48 -2.65
CA SER A 103 1.75 -20.14 -1.94
C SER A 103 0.81 -20.82 -2.93
N SER A 104 0.61 -22.13 -2.79
CA SER A 104 -0.38 -22.87 -3.58
C SER A 104 -1.82 -22.37 -3.36
N ARG A 105 -2.08 -21.70 -2.23
CA ARG A 105 -3.37 -21.08 -1.88
C ARG A 105 -3.81 -19.97 -2.82
N VAL A 106 -2.89 -19.35 -3.56
CA VAL A 106 -3.20 -18.30 -4.54
C VAL A 106 -4.25 -18.77 -5.55
N ASN A 107 -4.22 -20.07 -5.89
CA ASN A 107 -5.16 -20.70 -6.81
C ASN A 107 -6.55 -20.96 -6.22
N GLU A 108 -6.71 -20.85 -4.89
CA GLU A 108 -8.01 -20.94 -4.19
C GLU A 108 -8.70 -19.56 -4.08
N GLY A 109 -7.96 -18.47 -4.31
CA GLY A 109 -8.48 -17.10 -4.28
C GLY A 109 -9.31 -16.74 -5.51
N PHE A 110 -10.21 -15.76 -5.37
CA PHE A 110 -10.94 -15.21 -6.52
C PHE A 110 -9.97 -14.41 -7.40
N TYR A 111 -9.76 -14.89 -8.63
CA TYR A 111 -8.86 -14.24 -9.57
C TYR A 111 -9.51 -13.01 -10.21
N LEU A 112 -8.86 -11.85 -10.07
CA LEU A 112 -9.29 -10.60 -10.71
C LEU A 112 -8.10 -9.92 -11.39
N PRO A 113 -8.01 -9.90 -12.73
CA PRO A 113 -6.89 -9.28 -13.43
C PRO A 113 -6.93 -7.75 -13.32
N LEU A 114 -5.74 -7.13 -13.34
CA LEU A 114 -5.59 -5.68 -13.40
C LEU A 114 -5.98 -5.13 -14.76
N ASP A 115 -6.54 -3.92 -14.74
CA ASP A 115 -6.97 -3.14 -15.90
C ASP A 115 -6.10 -1.88 -16.00
N ASP A 116 -5.25 -1.78 -17.02
CA ASP A 116 -4.28 -0.69 -17.21
C ASP A 116 -4.92 0.70 -17.29
N LYS A 117 -6.20 0.78 -17.69
CA LYS A 117 -6.96 2.03 -17.66
C LYS A 117 -7.24 2.48 -16.23
N LYS A 118 -7.44 1.52 -15.33
CA LYS A 118 -7.83 1.75 -13.92
C LYS A 118 -6.67 1.75 -12.94
N PHE A 119 -5.55 1.12 -13.27
CA PHE A 119 -4.42 0.94 -12.38
C PHE A 119 -3.14 1.51 -12.96
N TYR A 120 -2.28 2.06 -12.09
CA TYR A 120 -0.86 2.15 -12.37
C TYR A 120 -0.25 0.80 -12.01
N ILE A 121 0.38 0.12 -12.98
CA ILE A 121 0.83 -1.26 -12.83
C ILE A 121 2.34 -1.29 -12.58
N LEU A 122 2.74 -2.05 -11.56
CA LEU A 122 4.12 -2.47 -11.32
C LEU A 122 4.24 -3.95 -11.69
N PRO A 123 5.26 -4.33 -12.48
CA PRO A 123 5.56 -5.74 -12.68
C PRO A 123 5.97 -6.38 -11.35
N PRO A 124 5.50 -7.59 -11.02
CA PRO A 124 5.98 -8.31 -9.87
C PRO A 124 7.43 -8.77 -10.09
N ASP A 125 8.24 -8.73 -9.05
CA ASP A 125 9.59 -9.29 -9.02
C ASP A 125 9.57 -10.51 -8.09
N PHE A 126 9.32 -11.68 -8.65
CA PHE A 126 9.26 -12.94 -7.89
C PHE A 126 10.64 -13.57 -7.64
N ASP A 127 11.65 -13.18 -8.43
CA ASP A 127 12.99 -13.73 -8.33
C ASP A 127 13.88 -12.88 -7.39
N GLY A 128 13.48 -11.64 -7.10
CA GLY A 128 14.23 -10.69 -6.27
C GLY A 128 14.21 -10.95 -4.76
N TYR A 129 13.50 -11.99 -4.29
CA TYR A 129 13.31 -12.25 -2.86
C TYR A 129 13.48 -13.73 -2.50
N ASN A 130 13.81 -14.00 -1.24
CA ASN A 130 14.00 -15.35 -0.72
C ASN A 130 12.82 -15.85 0.12
N CYS A 131 11.88 -14.98 0.48
CA CYS A 131 10.72 -15.35 1.28
C CYS A 131 9.50 -14.48 0.98
N LEU A 132 8.32 -15.02 1.29
CA LEU A 132 7.04 -14.36 1.04
C LEU A 132 6.90 -13.05 1.85
N TRP A 133 7.46 -13.00 3.05
CA TRP A 133 7.43 -11.80 3.89
C TRP A 133 8.14 -10.62 3.22
N ASP A 134 9.38 -10.84 2.76
CA ASP A 134 10.19 -9.80 2.10
C ASP A 134 9.53 -9.35 0.80
N TYR A 135 9.03 -10.30 0.01
CA TYR A 135 8.32 -10.00 -1.23
C TYR A 135 7.11 -9.09 -0.99
N ILE A 136 6.21 -9.45 -0.06
CA ILE A 136 5.01 -8.64 0.22
C ILE A 136 5.42 -7.26 0.74
N PHE A 137 6.35 -7.19 1.70
CA PHE A 137 6.76 -5.94 2.32
C PHE A 137 7.40 -4.99 1.30
N CYS A 138 8.40 -5.45 0.55
CA CYS A 138 9.13 -4.62 -0.42
C CYS A 138 8.25 -4.23 -1.62
N SER A 139 7.43 -5.17 -2.13
CA SER A 139 6.49 -4.88 -3.21
C SER A 139 5.42 -3.86 -2.80
N ALA A 140 4.89 -3.98 -1.57
CA ALA A 140 3.95 -3.02 -1.02
C ALA A 140 4.57 -1.63 -0.87
N LYS A 141 5.83 -1.54 -0.41
CA LYS A 141 6.56 -0.26 -0.35
C LYS A 141 6.68 0.40 -1.72
N HIS A 142 7.10 -0.35 -2.74
CA HIS A 142 7.19 0.19 -4.10
C HIS A 142 5.83 0.66 -4.63
N ALA A 143 4.75 -0.05 -4.32
CA ALA A 143 3.41 0.36 -4.70
C ALA A 143 2.94 1.63 -3.96
N ILE A 144 3.27 1.76 -2.67
CA ILE A 144 3.00 2.97 -1.88
C ILE A 144 3.78 4.16 -2.46
N ASP A 145 5.05 3.97 -2.80
CA ASP A 145 5.87 5.02 -3.40
C ASP A 145 5.31 5.44 -4.75
N LEU A 146 4.94 4.48 -5.59
CA LEU A 146 4.29 4.76 -6.88
C LEU A 146 3.00 5.56 -6.69
N ALA A 147 2.22 5.24 -5.67
CA ALA A 147 1.00 5.96 -5.33
C ALA A 147 1.30 7.46 -5.08
N PHE A 148 2.28 7.77 -4.23
CA PHE A 148 2.65 9.17 -3.94
C PHE A 148 3.47 9.85 -5.05
N GLN A 149 4.16 9.09 -5.92
CA GLN A 149 4.83 9.62 -7.11
C GLN A 149 3.82 10.12 -8.15
N HIS A 150 2.71 9.41 -8.35
CA HIS A 150 1.63 9.88 -9.21
C HIS A 150 0.77 10.97 -8.53
N GLY A 151 0.55 10.80 -7.23
CA GLY A 151 -0.28 11.65 -6.40
C GLY A 151 -1.78 11.42 -6.61
N PHE A 152 -2.57 11.94 -5.67
CA PHE A 152 -4.04 11.82 -5.69
C PHE A 152 -4.70 13.13 -5.32
N THR A 153 -5.85 13.43 -5.92
CA THR A 153 -6.62 14.62 -5.56
C THR A 153 -7.54 14.33 -4.37
N CYS A 154 -7.28 14.99 -3.26
CA CYS A 154 -8.06 14.95 -2.02
C CYS A 154 -8.66 16.35 -1.78
N ASN A 155 -9.99 16.48 -1.88
CA ASN A 155 -10.70 17.77 -1.70
C ASN A 155 -10.21 18.92 -2.60
N GLY A 156 -9.71 18.62 -3.80
CA GLY A 156 -9.19 19.62 -4.74
C GLY A 156 -7.68 19.85 -4.63
N GLU A 157 -7.06 19.40 -3.54
CA GLU A 157 -5.61 19.44 -3.35
C GLU A 157 -4.96 18.15 -3.84
N LYS A 158 -3.81 18.25 -4.50
CA LYS A 158 -3.05 17.07 -4.93
C LYS A 158 -2.10 16.65 -3.81
N ILE A 159 -2.26 15.43 -3.28
CA ILE A 159 -1.39 14.84 -2.27
C ILE A 159 -0.36 13.94 -2.96
N GLU A 160 0.92 14.27 -2.80
CA GLU A 160 2.05 13.63 -3.47
C GLU A 160 3.35 13.83 -2.69
N PHE A 161 4.45 13.26 -3.17
CA PHE A 161 5.76 13.61 -2.64
C PHE A 161 6.10 15.08 -2.93
N ASN A 162 6.53 15.81 -1.90
CA ASN A 162 7.08 17.15 -2.00
C ASN A 162 8.23 17.15 -3.03
N CYS A 163 8.10 17.99 -4.06
CA CYS A 163 9.12 18.15 -5.08
C CYS A 163 10.44 18.64 -4.43
N GLY A 164 11.38 17.72 -4.20
CA GLY A 164 12.64 18.00 -3.52
C GLY A 164 13.28 16.82 -2.80
N ILE A 165 12.54 15.73 -2.54
CA ILE A 165 13.08 14.50 -1.94
C ILE A 165 12.97 13.37 -2.95
N THR A 166 13.99 13.20 -3.79
CA THR A 166 14.22 11.95 -4.51
C THR A 166 14.68 10.90 -3.50
N HIS A 167 13.81 9.96 -3.15
CA HIS A 167 14.25 8.70 -2.56
C HIS A 167 15.06 7.96 -3.63
N VAL A 168 16.37 8.17 -3.63
CA VAL A 168 17.30 7.41 -4.45
C VAL A 168 17.22 5.97 -3.96
N ASN A 169 16.64 5.09 -4.78
CA ASN A 169 16.72 3.65 -4.64
C ASN A 169 18.19 3.25 -4.46
N ARG A 170 18.59 2.94 -3.23
CA ARG A 170 19.83 2.19 -3.02
C ARG A 170 19.52 0.73 -3.32
N GLN A 171 20.07 0.31 -4.45
CA GLN A 171 20.28 -1.08 -4.86
C GLN A 171 20.94 -1.88 -3.74
#